data_AF-A0A931UCC1-F1
#
_entry.id   AF-A0A931UCC1-F1
#
_cell.length_a   1.000
_cell.length_b   1.000
_cell.length_c   1.000
_cell.angle_alpha   90.00
_cell.angle_beta   90.00
_cell.angle_gamma   90.00
#
_symmetry.space_group_name_H-M   'P 1'
#
loop_
_entity.id
_entity.type
_entity.pdbx_description
1 polymer ?
#
loop_
_entity_poly.entity_id
_entity_poly.type
_entity_poly.pdbx_seq_one_letter_code
_entity_poly.pdbx_strand_id
1 'polypeptide(L)' 'MAAEERKAISHYRVIYGDTDQMGVVYYANYLRWFEIGRTELLRQIGMPYTAIEKKGLRFPVIEVSCRYYRPSRYD' A
#
# COMPACT_ATOMS: atom_id res chain seq x y z
N MET A 1 -15.36 22.89 10.39
CA MET A 1 -14.67 21.81 11.12
C MET A 1 -13.47 21.38 10.28
N ALA A 2 -12.25 21.62 10.77
CA ALA A 2 -11.05 21.13 10.09
C ALA A 2 -11.10 19.60 10.05
N ALA A 3 -10.87 19.00 8.88
CA ALA A 3 -10.76 17.55 8.75
C ALA A 3 -9.52 17.11 9.55
N GLU A 4 -9.76 16.40 10.65
CA GLU A 4 -8.71 15.79 11.44
C GLU A 4 -7.94 14.80 10.55
N GLU A 5 -6.62 14.91 10.51
CA GLU A 5 -5.75 14.14 9.62
C GLU A 5 -5.82 12.64 10.02
N ARG A 6 -6.67 11.88 9.34
CA ARG A 6 -6.79 10.43 9.58
C ARG A 6 -5.57 9.72 9.02
N LYS A 7 -4.73 9.17 9.90
CA LYS A 7 -3.56 8.38 9.54
C LYS A 7 -3.87 6.89 9.66
N ALA A 8 -3.76 6.18 8.54
CA ALA A 8 -3.69 4.73 8.52
C ALA A 8 -2.23 4.30 8.56
N ILE A 9 -1.88 3.43 9.50
CA ILE A 9 -0.54 2.83 9.60
C ILE A 9 -0.68 1.34 9.36
N SER A 10 0.11 0.82 8.41
CA SER A 10 0.22 -0.60 8.13
C SER A 10 1.67 -1.02 8.33
N HIS A 11 1.86 -2.17 8.95
CA HIS A 11 3.18 -2.78 9.14
C HIS A 11 3.35 -3.92 8.15
N TYR A 12 4.52 -3.99 7.55
CA TYR A 12 4.91 -5.08 6.65
C TYR A 12 6.35 -5.47 6.97
N ARG A 13 6.55 -6.75 7.29
CA ARG A 13 7.89 -7.33 7.45
C ARG A 13 8.35 -7.82 6.08
N VAL A 14 9.50 -7.33 5.64
CA VAL A 14 10.07 -7.72 4.36
C VAL A 14 10.41 -9.20 4.40
N ILE A 15 9.78 -9.98 3.51
CA ILE A 15 10.10 -11.40 3.38
C ILE A 15 11.21 -11.59 2.36
N TYR A 16 11.91 -12.72 2.44
CA TYR A 16 13.03 -13.01 1.53
C TYR A 16 12.59 -12.93 0.05
N GLY A 17 11.36 -13.37 -0.24
CA GLY A 17 10.77 -13.31 -1.59
C GLY A 17 10.48 -11.90 -2.12
N ASP A 18 10.58 -10.86 -1.29
CA ASP A 18 10.48 -9.48 -1.75
C ASP A 18 11.79 -8.92 -2.29
N THR A 19 12.91 -9.59 -2.00
CA THR A 19 14.25 -9.11 -2.32
C THR A 19 14.71 -9.57 -3.71
N ASP A 20 15.61 -8.81 -4.32
CA ASP A 20 16.27 -9.15 -5.57
C ASP A 20 17.78 -9.43 -5.38
N GLN A 21 18.47 -9.70 -6.48
CA GLN A 21 19.91 -10.01 -6.49
C GLN A 21 20.80 -8.88 -5.95
N MET A 22 20.27 -7.66 -5.78
CA MET A 22 21.00 -6.54 -5.18
C MET A 22 20.91 -6.55 -3.63
N GLY A 23 20.23 -7.52 -3.03
CA GLY A 23 20.12 -7.67 -1.57
C GLY A 23 19.19 -6.64 -0.93
N VAL A 24 18.26 -6.08 -1.70
CA VAL A 24 17.25 -5.10 -1.29
C VAL A 24 15.90 -5.49 -1.87
N VAL A 25 14.83 -4.86 -1.40
CA VAL A 25 13.48 -5.09 -1.94
C VAL A 25 13.41 -4.66 -3.41
N TYR A 26 12.92 -5.57 -4.26
CA TYR A 26 12.65 -5.29 -5.66
C TYR A 26 11.69 -4.11 -5.79
N TYR A 27 12.04 -3.11 -6.61
CA TYR A 27 11.35 -1.82 -6.64
C TYR A 27 9.83 -1.93 -6.82
N ALA A 28 9.33 -2.89 -7.61
CA ALA A 28 7.90 -3.04 -7.85
C ALA A 28 7.13 -3.52 -6.61
N ASN A 29 7.79 -4.16 -5.63
CA ASN A 29 7.15 -4.63 -4.40
C ASN A 29 6.68 -3.49 -3.50
N TYR A 30 7.25 -2.30 -3.60
CA TYR A 30 6.75 -1.12 -2.89
C TYR A 30 5.31 -0.77 -3.32
N LEU A 31 4.92 -1.07 -4.56
CA LEU A 31 3.55 -0.85 -5.03
C LEU A 31 2.54 -1.77 -4.33
N ARG A 32 2.95 -2.98 -3.94
CA ARG A 32 2.13 -3.86 -3.09
C ARG A 32 1.94 -3.26 -1.71
N TRP A 33 2.96 -2.61 -1.15
CA TRP A 33 2.85 -1.96 0.16
C TRP A 33 1.95 -0.73 0.12
N PHE A 34 1.99 0.05 -0.97
CA PHE A 34 1.05 1.15 -1.18
C PHE A 34 -0.39 0.66 -1.31
N GLU A 35 -0.61 -0.50 -1.94
CA GLU A 35 -1.92 -1.14 -2.02
C GLU A 35 -2.45 -1.52 -0.62
N ILE A 36 -1.62 -2.15 0.22
CA ILE A 36 -1.96 -2.47 1.63
C ILE A 36 -2.34 -1.19 2.39
N GLY A 37 -1.52 -0.14 2.31
CA GLY A 37 -1.80 1.12 3.00
C GLY A 37 -3.11 1.77 2.52
N ARG A 38 -3.38 1.74 1.22
CA ARG A 38 -4.63 2.26 0.65
C ARG A 38 -5.85 1.47 1.10
N THR A 39 -5.79 0.14 1.13
CA THR A 39 -6.93 -0.69 1.56
C THR A 39 -7.22 -0.55 3.05
N GLU A 40 -6.19 -0.39 3.87
CA GLU A 40 -6.38 -0.12 5.30
C GLU A 40 -6.91 1.30 5.56
N LEU A 41 -6.48 2.31 4.80
CA LEU A 41 -7.11 3.64 4.85
C LEU A 41 -8.60 3.56 4.49
N LEU A 42 -8.93 2.87 3.40
CA LEU A 42 -10.32 2.65 2.97
C LEU A 42 -11.16 1.99 4.08
N ARG A 43 -10.60 0.99 4.77
CA ARG A 43 -11.25 0.34 5.92
C ARG A 43 -11.49 1.32 7.06
N GLN A 44 -10.49 2.12 7.44
CA GLN A 44 -10.58 3.09 8.53
C GLN A 44 -11.61 4.20 8.28
N ILE A 45 -11.82 4.62 7.04
CA ILE A 45 -12.84 5.62 6.69
C ILE A 45 -14.25 5.01 6.49
N GLY A 46 -14.45 3.73 6.80
CA GLY A 46 -15.74 3.06 6.70
C GLY A 46 -16.12 2.61 5.28
N MET A 47 -15.14 2.57 4.36
CA MET A 47 -15.34 2.17 2.97
C MET A 47 -14.38 1.04 2.57
N PRO A 48 -14.41 -0.13 3.25
CA PRO A 48 -13.53 -1.23 2.89
C PRO A 48 -13.74 -1.65 1.44
N TYR A 49 -12.67 -2.03 0.75
CA TYR A 49 -12.70 -2.32 -0.69
C TYR A 49 -13.80 -3.34 -1.07
N THR A 50 -14.01 -4.37 -0.25
CA THR A 50 -15.07 -5.37 -0.45
C THR A 50 -16.48 -4.78 -0.44
N ALA A 51 -16.73 -3.71 0.31
CA ALA A 51 -18.01 -3.01 0.29
C ALA A 51 -18.20 -2.17 -0.98
N ILE A 52 -17.12 -1.66 -1.57
CA ILE A 52 -17.15 -0.97 -2.87
C ILE A 52 -17.53 -1.99 -3.96
N GLU A 53 -16.88 -3.15 -3.99
CA GLU A 53 -17.15 -4.19 -4.99
C GLU A 53 -18.58 -4.74 -4.90
N LYS A 54 -19.12 -4.93 -3.70
CA LYS A 54 -20.51 -5.35 -3.49
C LYS A 54 -21.54 -4.36 -4.05
N LYS A 55 -21.16 -3.10 -4.26
CA LYS A 55 -22.00 -2.08 -4.92
C LYS A 55 -21.89 -2.13 -6.46
N GLY A 56 -21.15 -3.10 -7.01
CA GLY A 56 -20.91 -3.20 -8.45
C GLY A 56 -19.85 -2.22 -8.97
N LEU A 57 -19.10 -1.55 -8.08
CA LEU A 57 -18.09 -0.56 -8.43
C LEU A 57 -16.70 -1.20 -8.49
N ARG A 58 -15.82 -0.64 -9.32
CA ARG A 58 -14.40 -0.99 -9.44
C ARG A 58 -13.55 0.25 -9.21
N PHE A 59 -12.36 0.08 -8.65
CA PHE A 59 -11.46 1.18 -8.32
C PHE A 59 -10.08 0.95 -8.97
N PRO A 60 -9.95 1.16 -10.30
CA PRO A 60 -8.70 0.92 -11.01
C PRO A 60 -7.64 1.97 -10.64
N VAL A 61 -6.38 1.53 -10.58
CA VAL A 61 -5.23 2.43 -10.48
C VAL A 61 -4.86 2.88 -11.88
N ILE A 62 -4.96 4.18 -12.15
CA ILE A 62 -4.63 4.76 -13.46
C ILE A 62 -3.19 5.32 -13.52
N GLU A 63 -2.63 5.69 -12.38
CA GLU A 63 -1.28 6.25 -12.27
C GLU A 63 -0.69 5.95 -10.89
N VAL A 64 0.63 5.77 -10.84
CA VAL A 64 1.40 5.75 -9.59
C VAL A 64 2.76 6.41 -9.82
N SER A 65 3.20 7.21 -8.86
CA SER A 65 4.52 7.83 -8.83
C SER A 65 5.25 7.39 -7.55
N CYS A 66 6.48 6.92 -7.71
CA CYS A 66 7.31 6.48 -6.59
C CYS A 66 8.77 6.89 -6.83
N ARG A 67 9.36 7.57 -5.85
CA ARG A 67 10.79 7.89 -5.83
C ARG A 67 11.45 7.17 -4.66
N TYR A 68 12.41 6.32 -4.96
CA TYR A 68 13.12 5.50 -3.98
C TYR A 68 14.33 6.26 -3.42
N TYR A 69 14.30 6.60 -2.13
CA TYR A 69 15.39 7.34 -1.47
C TYR A 69 16.36 6.44 -0.72
N ARG A 70 15.86 5.38 -0.09
CA ARG A 70 16.64 4.39 0.66
C ARG A 70 16.02 3.01 0.46
N PRO A 71 16.84 1.94 0.34
CA PRO A 71 16.31 0.60 0.19
C PRO A 71 15.82 0.03 1.51
N SER A 72 14.70 -0.68 1.47
CA SER A 72 14.33 -1.68 2.47
C SER A 72 15.11 -2.98 2.23
N ARG A 73 15.37 -3.72 3.31
CA ARG A 73 16.11 -4.99 3.29
C ARG A 73 15.24 -6.09 3.91
N TYR A 74 15.63 -7.33 3.68
CA TYR A 74 15.06 -8.48 4.37
C TYR A 74 15.16 -8.29 5.90
N ASP A 75 14.09 -8.67 6.60
CA ASP A 75 13.86 -8.45 8.04
C ASP A 75 13.90 -6.98 8.47
#